data_AF-A0AA37TBJ4-F1
#
_entry.id   AF-A0AA37TBJ4-F1
#
_cell.length_a   1.000
_cell.length_b   1.000
_cell.length_c   1.000
_cell.angle_alpha   90.00
_cell.angle_beta   90.00
_cell.angle_gamma   90.00
#
_symmetry.space_group_name_H-M   'P 1'
#
loop_
_entity.id
_entity.type
_entity.pdbx_description
1 polymer ?
#
loop_
_entity_poly.entity_id
_entity_poly.type
_entity_poly.pdbx_seq_one_letter_code
_entity_poly.pdbx_strand_id
1 'polypeptide(L)'
;MDSELHATEVKLRNGVTFSVYAPGPRLTIVAATDDADTAGSALAPYRRPGDNGDGLAAFSGMPVEAVRSYCRLHGGVAQTGETARILLQALPSEADAPPAPAPAAEAPITDSRAKADKIREQVAAGTHDFLGRPLTPEQLRLDDLTPAVIEARRVAAEVERPLVPGLGYGDTSPRVAALEWRAEQAGRAASRLSLVDRPRYAAHPLRDEAIALRDRLADAKRQALAEIARQA
;
A
#
# COMPACT_ATOMS: atom_id res chain seq x y z
N MET A 1 3.90 8.32 -36.41
CA MET A 1 4.38 9.04 -35.21
C MET A 1 4.04 8.16 -34.04
N ASP A 2 5.03 7.42 -33.52
CA ASP A 2 4.82 6.60 -32.33
C ASP A 2 4.79 7.55 -31.13
N SER A 3 3.61 7.77 -30.54
CA SER A 3 3.50 8.48 -29.26
C SER A 3 4.45 7.82 -28.26
N GLU A 4 5.31 8.62 -27.64
CA GLU A 4 6.13 8.20 -26.51
C GLU A 4 5.20 7.63 -25.43
N LEU A 5 5.33 6.34 -25.16
CA LEU A 5 4.59 5.65 -24.10
C LEU A 5 5.04 6.21 -22.75
N HIS A 6 4.11 6.55 -21.89
CA HIS A 6 4.44 7.07 -20.56
C HIS A 6 5.18 6.01 -19.73
N ALA A 7 6.05 6.43 -18.79
CA ALA A 7 6.91 5.50 -18.04
C ALA A 7 6.12 4.46 -17.23
N THR A 8 4.91 4.81 -16.79
CA THR A 8 3.98 3.96 -16.04
C THR A 8 2.99 3.18 -16.92
N GLU A 9 3.04 3.34 -18.23
CA GLU A 9 2.07 2.73 -19.14
C GLU A 9 2.57 1.43 -19.77
N VAL A 10 1.62 0.58 -20.12
CA VAL A 10 1.83 -0.64 -20.91
C VAL A 10 0.89 -0.58 -22.11
N LYS A 11 1.46 -0.66 -23.31
CA LYS A 11 0.69 -0.71 -24.56
C LYS A 11 0.62 -2.15 -25.06
N LEU A 12 -0.60 -2.62 -25.31
CA LEU A 12 -0.92 -3.94 -25.83
C LEU A 12 -0.98 -3.92 -27.35
N ARG A 13 -0.84 -5.08 -27.99
CA ARG A 13 -0.78 -5.19 -29.46
C ARG A 13 -2.09 -4.84 -30.15
N ASN A 14 -3.21 -4.99 -29.47
CA ASN A 14 -4.52 -4.54 -29.96
C ASN A 14 -4.73 -3.02 -29.81
N GLY A 15 -3.73 -2.27 -29.32
CA GLY A 15 -3.79 -0.82 -29.15
C GLY A 15 -4.32 -0.34 -27.81
N VAL A 16 -4.75 -1.24 -26.91
CA VAL A 16 -5.17 -0.90 -25.55
C VAL A 16 -3.95 -0.50 -24.71
N THR A 17 -4.09 0.55 -23.90
CA THR A 17 -3.07 0.98 -22.95
C THR A 17 -3.64 0.90 -21.54
N PHE A 18 -2.86 0.38 -20.60
CA PHE A 18 -3.18 0.44 -19.18
C PHE A 18 -2.01 1.02 -18.38
N SER A 19 -2.31 1.58 -17.22
CA SER A 19 -1.31 2.19 -16.34
C SER A 19 -0.99 1.31 -15.15
N VAL A 20 0.27 1.32 -14.72
CA VAL A 20 0.77 0.64 -13.53
C VAL A 20 1.45 1.67 -12.65
N TYR A 21 0.95 1.83 -11.43
CA TYR A 21 1.53 2.75 -10.46
C TYR A 21 1.51 2.12 -9.07
N ALA A 22 2.43 2.54 -8.22
CA ALA A 22 2.55 2.01 -6.87
C ALA A 22 2.48 3.16 -5.85
N PRO A 23 1.29 3.44 -5.28
CA PRO A 23 1.16 4.45 -4.22
C PRO A 23 1.81 4.01 -2.89
N GLY A 24 2.39 2.80 -2.82
CA GLY A 24 3.18 2.35 -1.68
C GLY A 24 3.95 1.06 -1.98
N PRO A 25 4.94 0.69 -1.15
CA PRO A 25 5.92 -0.38 -1.39
C PRO A 25 5.32 -1.79 -1.45
N ARG A 26 4.04 -1.94 -1.08
CA ARG A 26 3.29 -3.21 -1.10
C ARG A 26 1.98 -3.10 -1.86
N LEU A 27 1.78 -1.99 -2.56
CA LEU A 27 0.54 -1.71 -3.25
C LEU A 27 0.88 -1.28 -4.66
N THR A 28 0.87 -2.25 -5.58
CA THR A 28 0.85 -2.01 -7.01
C THR A 28 -0.60 -1.97 -7.45
N ILE A 29 -0.95 -0.93 -8.22
CA ILE A 29 -2.26 -0.74 -8.81
C ILE A 29 -2.11 -0.79 -10.32
N VAL A 30 -2.92 -1.63 -10.96
CA VAL A 30 -3.14 -1.58 -12.41
C VAL A 30 -4.45 -0.85 -12.64
N ALA A 31 -4.42 0.20 -13.46
CA ALA A 31 -5.60 0.88 -13.96
C ALA A 31 -5.80 0.52 -15.42
N ALA A 32 -6.86 -0.24 -15.71
CA ALA A 32 -7.23 -0.70 -17.05
C ALA A 32 -8.68 -0.31 -17.35
N THR A 33 -9.08 -0.32 -18.62
CA THR A 33 -10.46 -0.03 -19.03
C THR A 33 -11.47 -0.94 -18.34
N ASP A 34 -12.60 -0.42 -17.88
CA ASP A 34 -13.67 -1.22 -17.28
C ASP A 34 -14.57 -1.80 -18.38
N ASP A 35 -14.05 -2.80 -19.10
CA ASP A 35 -14.71 -3.44 -20.25
C ASP A 35 -14.94 -4.96 -20.06
N ALA A 36 -15.63 -5.57 -21.03
CA ALA A 36 -15.93 -7.00 -21.02
C ALA A 36 -14.67 -7.88 -21.01
N ASP A 37 -13.59 -7.41 -21.64
CA ASP A 37 -12.31 -8.13 -21.68
C ASP A 37 -11.65 -8.15 -20.29
N THR A 38 -11.73 -7.03 -19.56
CA THR A 38 -11.25 -6.92 -18.19
C THR A 38 -12.08 -7.76 -17.23
N ALA A 39 -13.41 -7.76 -17.40
CA ALA A 39 -14.32 -8.64 -16.66
C ALA A 39 -14.08 -10.13 -16.93
N GLY A 40 -13.69 -10.50 -18.16
CA GLY A 40 -13.34 -11.87 -18.56
C GLY A 40 -11.90 -12.28 -18.21
N SER A 41 -11.10 -11.36 -17.68
CA SER A 41 -9.70 -11.61 -17.35
C SER A 41 -9.50 -12.05 -15.90
N ALA A 42 -8.31 -12.60 -15.62
CA ALA A 42 -7.88 -12.90 -14.27
C ALA A 42 -7.68 -11.66 -13.37
N LEU A 43 -7.83 -10.42 -13.90
CA LEU A 43 -7.82 -9.20 -13.10
C LEU A 43 -9.14 -8.95 -12.37
N ALA A 44 -10.27 -9.40 -12.91
CA ALA A 44 -11.60 -9.08 -12.40
C ALA A 44 -11.77 -9.31 -10.87
N PRO A 45 -11.26 -10.40 -10.26
CA PRO A 45 -11.38 -10.63 -8.82
C PRO A 45 -10.64 -9.61 -7.94
N TYR A 46 -9.68 -8.88 -8.51
CA TYR A 46 -8.81 -7.94 -7.80
C TYR A 46 -9.27 -6.48 -7.93
N ARG A 47 -10.45 -6.26 -8.51
CA ARG A 47 -11.04 -4.93 -8.67
C ARG A 47 -11.26 -4.27 -7.31
N ARG A 48 -10.81 -3.04 -7.17
CA ARG A 48 -11.08 -2.20 -6.00
C ARG A 48 -12.46 -1.54 -6.13
N PRO A 49 -13.19 -1.37 -5.02
CA PRO A 49 -14.34 -0.46 -5.01
C PRO A 49 -13.86 0.97 -5.27
N GLY A 50 -14.47 1.63 -6.25
CA GLY A 50 -14.13 3.00 -6.68
C GLY A 50 -15.23 3.58 -7.57
N ASP A 51 -15.20 4.90 -7.77
CA ASP A 51 -16.17 5.61 -8.61
C ASP A 51 -15.92 5.31 -10.09
N ASN A 52 -16.99 4.95 -10.83
CA ASN A 52 -16.96 4.58 -12.24
C ASN A 52 -16.75 5.78 -13.20
N GLY A 53 -16.23 6.91 -12.70
CA GLY A 53 -16.29 8.21 -13.37
C GLY A 53 -15.48 8.30 -14.67
N ASP A 54 -14.34 7.61 -14.74
CA ASP A 54 -13.35 7.81 -15.81
C ASP A 54 -13.24 6.62 -16.79
N GLY A 55 -14.13 5.61 -16.68
CA GLY A 55 -14.09 4.41 -17.53
C GLY A 55 -12.90 3.48 -17.29
N LEU A 56 -12.09 3.76 -16.26
CA LEU A 56 -10.98 2.93 -15.80
C LEU A 56 -11.34 2.26 -14.47
N ALA A 57 -11.01 0.97 -14.35
CA ALA A 57 -11.07 0.21 -13.12
C ALA A 57 -9.67 0.04 -12.53
N ALA A 58 -9.57 0.16 -11.20
CA ALA A 58 -8.34 -0.06 -10.46
C ALA A 58 -8.30 -1.47 -9.88
N PHE A 59 -7.17 -2.16 -10.08
CA PHE A 59 -6.93 -3.53 -9.61
C PHE A 59 -5.71 -3.55 -8.69
N SER A 60 -5.80 -4.24 -7.56
CA SER A 60 -4.68 -4.31 -6.61
C SER A 60 -4.59 -5.65 -5.89
N GLY A 61 -3.38 -6.03 -5.46
CA GLY A 61 -3.15 -7.26 -4.72
C GLY A 61 -3.17 -8.52 -5.57
N MET A 62 -3.08 -8.37 -6.90
CA MET A 62 -3.02 -9.49 -7.83
C MET A 62 -1.59 -10.03 -7.99
N PRO A 63 -1.47 -11.33 -8.32
CA PRO A 63 -0.20 -11.89 -8.76
C PRO A 63 0.15 -11.43 -10.18
N VAL A 64 1.43 -11.55 -10.54
CA VAL A 64 1.90 -11.17 -11.89
C VAL A 64 1.22 -11.99 -13.00
N GLU A 65 0.80 -13.23 -12.70
CA GLU A 65 0.09 -14.11 -13.62
C GLU A 65 -1.27 -13.54 -14.05
N ALA A 66 -1.97 -12.86 -13.15
CA ALA A 66 -3.25 -12.21 -13.49
C ALA A 66 -3.05 -11.12 -14.54
N VAL A 67 -2.00 -10.29 -14.38
CA VAL A 67 -1.64 -9.25 -15.36
C VAL A 67 -1.18 -9.88 -16.67
N ARG A 68 -0.40 -10.97 -16.62
CA ARG A 68 0.02 -11.70 -17.83
C ARG A 68 -1.16 -12.27 -18.60
N SER A 69 -2.17 -12.80 -17.90
CA SER A 69 -3.40 -13.31 -18.52
C SER A 69 -4.13 -12.20 -19.26
N TYR A 70 -4.29 -11.03 -18.63
CA TYR A 70 -4.88 -9.85 -19.26
C TYR A 70 -4.11 -9.43 -20.51
N CYS A 71 -2.77 -9.35 -20.44
CA CYS A 71 -1.95 -9.03 -21.59
C CYS A 71 -2.14 -10.04 -22.75
N ARG A 72 -2.28 -11.34 -22.46
CA ARG A 72 -2.49 -12.37 -23.49
C ARG A 72 -3.84 -12.23 -24.19
N LEU A 73 -4.90 -11.92 -23.45
CA LEU A 73 -6.24 -11.68 -24.02
C LEU A 73 -6.21 -10.56 -25.06
N HIS A 74 -5.37 -9.55 -24.84
CA HIS A 74 -5.18 -8.41 -25.75
C HIS A 74 -4.06 -8.61 -26.79
N GLY A 75 -3.70 -9.86 -27.09
CA GLY A 75 -2.71 -10.19 -28.12
C GLY A 75 -1.25 -10.01 -27.71
N GLY A 76 -0.98 -9.76 -26.43
CA GLY A 76 0.35 -9.57 -25.86
C GLY A 76 0.76 -8.10 -25.75
N VAL A 77 1.94 -7.89 -25.17
CA VAL A 77 2.52 -6.57 -24.95
C VAL A 77 3.24 -6.09 -26.20
N ALA A 78 2.95 -4.87 -26.64
CA ALA A 78 3.65 -4.18 -27.73
C ALA A 78 4.81 -3.33 -27.21
N GLN A 79 4.57 -2.56 -26.14
CA GLN A 79 5.55 -1.67 -25.53
C GLN A 79 5.27 -1.53 -24.04
N THR A 80 6.31 -1.28 -23.25
CA THR A 80 6.20 -1.13 -21.79
C THR A 80 7.09 0.01 -21.33
N GLY A 81 6.53 0.95 -20.58
CA GLY A 81 7.27 1.98 -19.90
C GLY A 81 8.18 1.40 -18.82
N GLU A 82 9.32 2.04 -18.58
CA GLU A 82 10.36 1.51 -17.69
C GLU A 82 9.84 1.30 -16.25
N THR A 83 9.03 2.22 -15.73
CA THR A 83 8.42 2.11 -14.40
C THR A 83 7.42 0.97 -14.34
N ALA A 84 6.55 0.85 -15.35
CA ALA A 84 5.59 -0.24 -15.42
C ALA A 84 6.31 -1.60 -15.41
N ARG A 85 7.41 -1.73 -16.16
CA ARG A 85 8.23 -2.94 -16.17
C ARG A 85 8.76 -3.29 -14.78
N ILE A 86 9.36 -2.33 -14.08
CA ILE A 86 9.90 -2.52 -12.73
C ILE A 86 8.81 -2.94 -11.75
N LEU A 87 7.67 -2.24 -11.76
CA LEU A 87 6.56 -2.53 -10.84
C LEU A 87 5.92 -3.90 -11.09
N LEU A 88 5.79 -4.31 -12.36
CA LEU A 88 5.28 -5.63 -12.71
C LEU A 88 6.24 -6.76 -12.36
N GLN A 89 7.56 -6.52 -12.41
CA GLN A 89 8.57 -7.48 -11.94
C GLN A 89 8.58 -7.65 -10.42
N ALA A 90 8.13 -6.64 -9.67
CA ALA A 90 8.04 -6.67 -8.22
C ALA A 90 6.74 -7.30 -7.70
N LEU A 91 5.77 -7.60 -8.58
CA LEU A 91 4.55 -8.30 -8.18
C LEU A 91 4.86 -9.73 -7.73
N PRO A 92 4.14 -10.26 -6.72
CA PRO A 92 4.30 -11.65 -6.30
C PRO A 92 3.91 -12.59 -7.45
N SER A 93 4.64 -13.69 -7.60
CA SER A 93 4.21 -14.81 -8.44
C SER A 93 3.30 -15.74 -7.64
N GLU A 94 2.31 -16.35 -8.28
CA GLU A 94 1.54 -17.44 -7.68
C GLU A 94 2.42 -18.60 -7.20
N ALA A 95 3.62 -18.78 -7.78
CA ALA A 95 4.58 -19.79 -7.37
C ALA A 95 5.29 -19.47 -6.03
N ASP A 96 5.31 -18.20 -5.62
CA ASP A 96 5.86 -17.75 -4.33
C ASP A 96 4.81 -17.77 -3.21
N ALA A 97 3.56 -18.12 -3.52
CA ALA A 97 2.56 -18.35 -2.49
C ALA A 97 2.92 -19.64 -1.72
N PRO A 98 3.01 -19.62 -0.38
CA PRO A 98 3.00 -20.87 0.38
C PRO A 98 1.76 -21.66 -0.06
N PRO A 99 1.87 -22.99 -0.23
CA PRO A 99 0.80 -23.79 -0.81
C PRO A 99 -0.50 -23.45 -0.09
N ALA A 100 -1.45 -22.90 -0.84
CA ALA A 100 -2.82 -22.80 -0.35
C ALA A 100 -3.20 -24.22 0.08
N PRO A 101 -3.65 -24.44 1.33
CA PRO A 101 -4.21 -25.73 1.68
C PRO A 101 -5.27 -26.06 0.62
N ALA A 102 -5.16 -27.25 0.03
CA ALA A 102 -6.06 -27.74 -1.00
C ALA A 102 -7.50 -27.34 -0.63
N PRO A 103 -8.34 -26.92 -1.61
CA PRO A 103 -9.72 -26.58 -1.32
C PRO A 103 -10.33 -27.76 -0.58
N ALA A 104 -10.54 -27.60 0.73
CA ALA A 104 -11.26 -28.57 1.51
C ALA A 104 -12.64 -28.60 0.86
N ALA A 105 -12.98 -29.75 0.27
CA ALA A 105 -14.33 -30.04 -0.17
C ALA A 105 -15.30 -29.47 0.86
N GLU A 106 -16.22 -28.61 0.40
CA GLU A 106 -17.14 -27.83 1.23
C GLU A 106 -17.60 -28.64 2.43
N ALA A 107 -16.96 -28.40 3.58
CA ALA A 107 -17.44 -28.89 4.84
C ALA A 107 -18.66 -28.04 5.19
N PRO A 108 -19.78 -28.64 5.63
CA PRO A 108 -20.97 -27.90 5.99
C PRO A 108 -20.59 -26.84 7.03
N ILE A 109 -21.13 -25.63 6.85
CA ILE A 109 -20.94 -24.44 7.69
C ILE A 109 -21.02 -24.87 9.16
N THR A 110 -19.86 -24.98 9.80
CA THR A 110 -19.75 -25.24 11.23
C THR A 110 -19.59 -23.90 11.92
N ASP A 111 -20.66 -23.55 12.60
CA ASP A 111 -20.85 -22.59 13.67
C ASP A 111 -19.83 -21.44 13.79
N SER A 112 -20.36 -20.23 13.61
CA SER A 112 -19.74 -18.90 13.71
C SER A 112 -19.01 -18.59 15.03
N ARG A 113 -18.90 -19.54 15.95
CA ARG A 113 -18.22 -19.40 17.25
C ARG A 113 -16.71 -19.29 17.14
N ALA A 114 -16.03 -20.11 16.32
CA ALA A 114 -14.57 -20.06 16.25
C ALA A 114 -14.02 -18.75 15.66
N LYS A 115 -14.76 -18.15 14.71
CA LYS A 115 -14.44 -16.82 14.16
C LYS A 115 -14.80 -15.71 15.14
N ALA A 116 -15.91 -15.87 15.87
CA ALA A 116 -16.29 -14.94 16.94
C ALA A 116 -15.28 -14.95 18.09
N ASP A 117 -14.75 -16.10 18.50
CA ASP A 117 -13.79 -16.22 19.59
C ASP A 117 -12.43 -15.63 19.22
N LYS A 118 -11.98 -15.79 17.96
CA LYS A 118 -10.76 -15.16 17.44
C LYS A 118 -10.89 -13.64 17.34
N ILE A 119 -12.07 -13.14 16.95
CA ILE A 119 -12.39 -11.71 16.98
C ILE A 119 -12.49 -11.22 18.44
N ARG A 120 -13.05 -12.03 19.36
CA ARG A 120 -13.16 -11.72 20.79
C ARG A 120 -11.78 -11.63 21.45
N GLU A 121 -10.84 -12.51 21.08
CA GLU A 121 -9.43 -12.47 21.47
C GLU A 121 -8.71 -11.22 20.94
N GLN A 122 -8.93 -10.86 19.68
CA GLN A 122 -8.36 -9.63 19.10
C GLN A 122 -8.95 -8.36 19.70
N VAL A 123 -10.25 -8.35 20.02
CA VAL A 123 -10.92 -7.25 20.74
C VAL A 123 -10.46 -7.19 22.20
N ALA A 124 -10.18 -8.33 22.83
CA ALA A 124 -9.61 -8.38 24.18
C ALA A 124 -8.19 -7.78 24.23
N ALA A 125 -7.37 -8.02 23.20
CA ALA A 125 -6.01 -7.49 23.10
C ALA A 125 -5.93 -5.95 23.01
N GLY A 126 -7.01 -5.27 22.57
CA GLY A 126 -7.10 -3.81 22.52
C GLY A 126 -7.90 -3.17 23.67
N THR A 127 -8.48 -3.97 24.56
CA THR A 127 -9.36 -3.50 25.64
C THR A 127 -8.76 -3.71 27.02
N HIS A 128 -7.50 -4.17 27.14
CA HIS A 128 -6.83 -4.40 28.41
C HIS A 128 -5.46 -3.72 28.45
N ASP A 129 -5.06 -3.23 29.63
CA ASP A 129 -3.72 -2.67 29.86
C ASP A 129 -2.63 -3.76 29.80
N PHE A 130 -1.37 -3.35 29.94
CA PHE A 130 -0.21 -4.26 29.97
C PHE A 130 -0.22 -5.25 31.16
N LEU A 131 -1.11 -5.06 32.13
CA LEU A 131 -1.34 -5.96 33.27
C LEU A 131 -2.57 -6.86 33.07
N GLY A 132 -3.19 -6.81 31.88
CA GLY A 132 -4.38 -7.60 31.56
C GLY A 132 -5.66 -7.09 32.22
N ARG A 133 -5.71 -5.84 32.69
CA ARG A 133 -6.91 -5.23 33.28
C ARG A 133 -7.72 -4.52 32.21
N PRO A 134 -9.06 -4.62 32.21
CA PRO A 134 -9.88 -3.95 31.22
C PRO A 134 -9.71 -2.42 31.30
N LEU A 135 -9.36 -1.80 30.17
CA LEU A 135 -9.33 -0.37 29.96
C LEU A 135 -10.75 0.19 30.09
N THR A 136 -10.91 1.27 30.82
CA THR A 136 -12.18 1.99 30.90
C THR A 136 -12.52 2.63 29.55
N PRO A 137 -13.81 2.87 29.24
CA PRO A 137 -14.21 3.57 28.01
C PRO A 137 -13.54 4.94 27.81
N GLU A 138 -13.15 5.60 28.91
CA GLU A 138 -12.40 6.85 28.89
C GLU A 138 -10.93 6.61 28.52
N GLN A 139 -10.30 5.55 29.01
CA GLN A 139 -8.93 5.16 28.64
C GLN A 139 -8.83 4.71 27.17
N LEU A 140 -9.82 3.96 26.68
CA LEU A 140 -9.97 3.60 25.27
C LEU A 140 -10.12 4.81 24.34
N ARG A 141 -10.64 5.94 24.85
CA ARG A 141 -10.78 7.21 24.11
C ARG A 141 -9.57 8.14 24.21
N LEU A 142 -8.66 7.88 25.15
CA LEU A 142 -7.51 8.75 25.43
C LEU A 142 -6.24 8.31 24.68
N ASP A 143 -6.13 7.03 24.34
CA ASP A 143 -4.92 6.47 23.72
C ASP A 143 -4.89 6.56 22.19
N ASP A 144 -4.97 7.79 21.66
CA ASP A 144 -4.69 8.04 20.24
C ASP A 144 -3.18 7.98 19.92
N LEU A 145 -2.30 8.00 20.94
CA LEU A 145 -0.85 8.09 20.76
C LEU A 145 -0.23 6.72 20.45
N THR A 146 -0.64 5.66 21.14
CA THR A 146 -0.15 4.29 20.86
C THR A 146 -0.35 3.85 19.40
N PRO A 147 -1.55 3.96 18.79
CA PRO A 147 -1.71 3.59 17.39
C PRO A 147 -0.89 4.48 16.45
N ALA A 148 -0.72 5.77 16.77
CA ALA A 148 0.14 6.67 16.00
C ALA A 148 1.63 6.27 16.07
N VAL A 149 2.11 5.83 17.23
CA VAL A 149 3.49 5.32 17.39
C VAL A 149 3.69 4.02 16.62
N ILE A 150 2.73 3.09 16.65
CA ILE A 150 2.79 1.84 15.87
C ILE A 150 2.86 2.14 14.37
N GLU A 151 2.01 3.04 13.88
CA GLU A 151 2.03 3.48 12.48
C GLU A 151 3.37 4.14 12.13
N ALA A 152 3.86 5.05 12.97
CA ALA A 152 5.12 5.76 12.75
C ALA A 152 6.34 4.83 12.71
N ARG A 153 6.39 3.80 13.57
CA ARG A 153 7.44 2.76 13.52
C ARG A 153 7.45 2.04 12.17
N ARG A 154 6.27 1.67 11.68
CA ARG A 154 6.11 1.00 10.38
C ARG A 154 6.60 1.92 9.26
N VAL A 155 6.16 3.18 9.26
CA VAL A 155 6.55 4.15 8.22
C VAL A 155 8.05 4.44 8.27
N ALA A 156 8.64 4.61 9.46
CA ALA A 156 10.08 4.80 9.62
C ALA A 156 10.87 3.64 8.98
N ALA A 157 10.47 2.41 9.25
CA ALA A 157 11.08 1.22 8.65
C ALA A 157 10.86 1.10 7.14
N GLU A 158 9.84 1.75 6.57
CA GLU A 158 9.57 1.77 5.13
C GLU A 158 10.39 2.87 4.42
N VAL A 159 10.44 4.09 4.99
CA VAL A 159 11.13 5.23 4.38
C VAL A 159 12.66 5.11 4.43
N GLU A 160 13.20 4.30 5.33
CA GLU A 160 14.64 4.07 5.47
C GLU A 160 15.20 2.97 4.59
N ARG A 161 14.33 2.17 3.97
CA ARG A 161 14.76 1.15 3.03
C ARG A 161 15.42 1.79 1.80
N PRO A 162 16.21 1.04 1.02
CA PRO A 162 16.64 1.47 -0.30
C PRO A 162 15.45 1.97 -1.14
N LEU A 163 15.66 3.04 -1.91
CA LEU A 163 14.63 3.57 -2.81
C LEU A 163 14.23 2.48 -3.80
N VAL A 164 12.92 2.26 -3.93
CA VAL A 164 12.36 1.45 -5.01
C VAL A 164 11.87 2.43 -6.08
N PRO A 165 12.55 2.54 -7.23
CA PRO A 165 12.12 3.43 -8.31
C PRO A 165 10.69 3.09 -8.77
N GLY A 166 9.88 4.10 -9.02
CA GLY A 166 8.51 3.92 -9.52
C GLY A 166 7.38 3.97 -8.48
N LEU A 167 7.71 4.16 -7.20
CA LEU A 167 6.74 4.59 -6.18
C LEU A 167 6.46 6.09 -6.36
N GLY A 168 5.21 6.57 -6.29
CA GLY A 168 4.87 8.02 -6.38
C GLY A 168 3.95 8.42 -7.53
N TYR A 169 3.79 9.73 -7.77
CA TYR A 169 2.90 10.30 -8.80
C TYR A 169 3.57 10.28 -10.19
N GLY A 170 2.77 10.10 -11.25
CA GLY A 170 3.25 9.68 -12.58
C GLY A 170 4.13 10.67 -13.34
N ASP A 171 4.03 11.97 -13.06
CA ASP A 171 4.56 13.00 -13.97
C ASP A 171 6.08 13.26 -13.82
N THR A 172 6.78 12.55 -12.92
CA THR A 172 8.21 12.76 -12.62
C THR A 172 9.07 11.52 -12.89
N SER A 173 10.40 11.69 -12.92
CA SER A 173 11.31 10.55 -13.09
C SER A 173 11.07 9.49 -11.99
N PRO A 174 11.29 8.19 -12.26
CA PRO A 174 10.95 7.12 -11.30
C PRO A 174 11.67 7.25 -9.95
N ARG A 175 12.83 7.93 -9.93
CA ARG A 175 13.59 8.24 -8.72
C ARG A 175 12.98 9.42 -7.96
N VAL A 176 12.60 10.50 -8.67
CA VAL A 176 11.97 11.68 -8.08
C VAL A 176 10.62 11.30 -7.47
N ALA A 177 9.79 10.54 -8.18
CA ALA A 177 8.53 10.02 -7.65
C ALA A 177 8.74 9.25 -6.34
N ALA A 178 9.79 8.41 -6.26
CA ALA A 178 10.07 7.60 -5.08
C ALA A 178 10.53 8.46 -3.89
N LEU A 179 11.24 9.56 -4.15
CA LEU A 179 11.62 10.55 -3.16
C LEU A 179 10.43 11.38 -2.68
N GLU A 180 9.51 11.75 -3.58
CA GLU A 180 8.28 12.47 -3.26
C GLU A 180 7.39 11.62 -2.34
N TRP A 181 7.19 10.36 -2.70
CA TRP A 181 6.47 9.40 -1.86
C TRP A 181 7.09 9.29 -0.46
N ARG A 182 8.42 9.17 -0.38
CA ARG A 182 9.15 9.11 0.89
C ARG A 182 8.91 10.35 1.74
N ALA A 183 9.03 11.54 1.14
CA ALA A 183 8.81 12.81 1.81
C ALA A 183 7.38 12.95 2.32
N GLU A 184 6.40 12.51 1.52
CA GLU A 184 4.98 12.53 1.86
C GLU A 184 4.67 11.60 3.04
N GLN A 185 5.07 10.32 2.98
CA GLN A 185 4.80 9.36 4.04
C GLN A 185 5.48 9.77 5.36
N ALA A 186 6.75 10.18 5.27
CA ALA A 186 7.48 10.66 6.43
C ALA A 186 6.81 11.90 7.05
N GLY A 187 6.35 12.84 6.21
CA GLY A 187 5.62 14.03 6.65
C GLY A 187 4.28 13.72 7.31
N ARG A 188 3.48 12.81 6.74
CA ARG A 188 2.19 12.40 7.30
C ARG A 188 2.34 11.72 8.66
N ALA A 189 3.28 10.78 8.76
CA ALA A 189 3.55 10.06 10.02
C ALA A 189 4.10 11.01 11.10
N ALA A 190 5.05 11.89 10.76
CA ALA A 190 5.58 12.88 11.70
C ALA A 190 4.49 13.86 12.18
N SER A 191 3.62 14.33 11.27
CA SER A 191 2.50 15.21 11.61
C SER A 191 1.53 14.55 12.58
N ARG A 192 1.24 13.25 12.40
CA ARG A 192 0.37 12.49 13.30
C ARG A 192 0.96 12.38 14.72
N LEU A 193 2.28 12.38 14.86
CA LEU A 193 2.95 12.39 16.17
C LEU A 193 2.93 13.76 16.87
N SER A 194 2.42 14.83 16.26
CA SER A 194 2.16 16.12 16.96
C SER A 194 1.20 15.98 18.15
N LEU A 195 0.51 14.83 18.27
CA LEU A 195 -0.24 14.46 19.47
C LEU A 195 0.60 14.60 20.75
N VAL A 196 1.91 14.32 20.74
CA VAL A 196 2.79 14.41 21.92
C VAL A 196 2.86 15.79 22.57
N ASP A 197 2.53 16.84 21.82
CA ASP A 197 2.55 18.22 22.30
C ASP A 197 1.31 18.55 23.15
N ARG A 198 0.27 17.68 23.14
CA ARG A 198 -0.92 17.88 23.96
C ARG A 198 -0.63 17.52 25.43
N PRO A 199 -1.01 18.37 26.41
CA PRO A 199 -0.73 18.12 27.83
C PRO A 199 -1.21 16.76 28.35
N ARG A 200 -2.31 16.23 27.78
CA ARG A 200 -2.87 14.92 28.17
C ARG A 200 -1.91 13.74 27.95
N TYR A 201 -0.88 13.89 27.10
CA TYR A 201 0.11 12.84 26.86
C TYR A 201 1.42 13.04 27.62
N ALA A 202 1.52 14.05 28.50
CA ALA A 202 2.77 14.36 29.22
C ALA A 202 3.32 13.17 30.01
N ALA A 203 2.45 12.32 30.58
CA ALA A 203 2.82 11.12 31.32
C ALA A 203 2.68 9.83 30.51
N HIS A 204 2.49 9.90 29.19
CA HIS A 204 2.30 8.72 28.36
C HIS A 204 3.61 7.92 28.22
N PRO A 205 3.59 6.58 28.40
CA PRO A 205 4.81 5.77 28.39
C PRO A 205 5.57 5.81 27.06
N LEU A 206 4.87 6.04 25.95
CA LEU A 206 5.47 6.15 24.61
C LEU A 206 5.83 7.59 24.20
N ARG A 207 5.75 8.57 25.10
CA ARG A 207 5.95 9.99 24.74
C ARG A 207 7.35 10.26 24.17
N ASP A 208 8.39 9.79 24.86
CA ASP A 208 9.78 10.04 24.45
C ASP A 208 10.10 9.34 23.12
N GLU A 209 9.58 8.13 22.94
CA GLU A 209 9.70 7.43 21.67
C GLU A 209 8.96 8.15 20.53
N ALA A 210 7.76 8.66 20.78
CA ALA A 210 7.00 9.41 19.80
C ALA A 210 7.72 10.70 19.40
N ILE A 211 8.41 11.38 20.32
CA ILE A 211 9.26 12.53 20.00
C ILE A 211 10.43 12.09 19.10
N ALA A 212 11.15 11.02 19.47
CA ALA A 212 12.27 10.51 18.69
C ALA A 212 11.85 10.07 17.28
N LEU A 213 10.71 9.38 17.13
CA LEU A 213 10.16 8.98 15.84
C LEU A 213 9.75 10.18 15.00
N ARG A 214 9.15 11.22 15.61
CA ARG A 214 8.78 12.45 14.91
C ARG A 214 10.00 13.14 14.31
N ASP A 215 11.07 13.26 15.08
CA ASP A 215 12.30 13.92 14.63
C ASP A 215 12.98 13.12 13.51
N ARG A 216 13.06 11.79 13.68
CA ARG A 216 13.62 10.87 12.68
C ARG A 216 12.85 10.90 11.35
N LEU A 217 11.52 10.94 11.40
CA LEU A 217 10.68 11.07 10.21
C LEU A 217 10.78 12.47 9.57
N ALA A 218 10.90 13.52 10.38
CA ALA A 218 11.15 14.87 9.87
C ALA A 218 12.51 14.96 9.14
N ASP A 219 13.54 14.30 9.66
CA ASP A 219 14.83 14.16 8.99
C ASP A 219 14.73 13.42 7.66
N ALA A 220 14.05 12.27 7.63
CA ALA A 220 13.83 11.51 6.40
C ALA A 220 13.13 12.36 5.32
N LYS A 221 12.11 13.16 5.72
CA LYS A 221 11.45 14.11 4.82
C LYS A 221 12.43 15.17 4.30
N ARG A 222 13.22 15.81 5.19
CA ARG A 222 14.21 16.83 4.82
C ARG A 222 15.22 16.29 3.81
N GLN A 223 15.74 15.09 4.06
CA GLN A 223 16.71 14.44 3.16
C GLN A 223 16.11 14.16 1.78
N ALA A 224 14.89 13.62 1.74
CA ALA A 224 14.21 13.35 0.48
C ALA A 224 13.97 14.63 -0.34
N LEU A 225 13.48 15.70 0.29
CA LEU A 225 13.28 17.00 -0.37
C LEU A 225 14.60 17.64 -0.84
N ALA A 226 15.66 17.55 -0.05
CA ALA A 226 16.98 18.04 -0.44
C ALA A 226 17.58 17.24 -1.61
N GLU A 227 17.23 15.97 -1.74
CA GLU A 227 17.64 15.16 -2.88
C GLU A 227 16.83 15.47 -4.14
N ILE A 228 15.52 15.71 -4.03
CA ILE A 228 14.69 16.20 -5.15
C ILE A 228 15.25 17.52 -5.66
N ALA A 229 15.56 18.47 -4.77
CA ALA A 229 16.11 19.77 -5.16
C ALA A 229 17.49 19.70 -5.84
N ARG A 230 18.27 18.62 -5.63
CA ARG A 230 19.54 18.39 -6.34
C ARG A 230 19.36 17.79 -7.73
N GLN A 231 18.19 17.24 -8.03
CA GLN A 231 17.85 16.58 -9.29
C GLN A 231 17.00 17.47 -10.21
N ALA A 232 16.48 18.59 -9.70
CA ALA A 232 15.79 19.64 -10.45
C ALA A 232 16.78 20.66 -11.00
#